data_AF-B4NU75-F1
#
_entry.id   AF-B4NU75-F1
#
_cell.length_a   1.000
_cell.length_b   1.000
_cell.length_c   1.000
_cell.angle_alpha   90.00
_cell.angle_beta   90.00
_cell.angle_gamma   90.00
#
_symmetry.space_group_name_H-M   'P 1'
#
loop_
_entity.id
_entity.type
_entity.pdbx_description
1 polymer ?
#
loop_
_entity_poly.entity_id
_entity_poly.type
_entity_poly.pdbx_seq_one_letter_code
_entity_poly.pdbx_strand_id
1 'polypeptide(L)' 'MDEPTVTVGVDGSVYRFHPKFHNLMVEKISQLIKPGITFDLMLSEDGSGRGAALVAAVACREDILNGKK' A
#
# COMPACT_ATOMS: atom_id res chain seq x y z
N MET A 1 3.73 -12.63 9.61
CA MET A 1 3.96 -11.18 9.51
C MET A 1 3.92 -10.67 10.93
N ASP A 2 5.09 -10.43 11.51
CA ASP A 2 5.25 -9.95 12.89
C ASP A 2 6.00 -8.60 12.87
N GLU A 3 5.79 -7.85 11.78
CA GLU A 3 6.34 -6.50 11.63
C GLU A 3 5.65 -5.56 12.63
N PRO A 4 6.39 -4.89 13.54
CA PRO A 4 5.80 -4.05 14.57
C PRO A 4 5.08 -2.82 14.02
N THR A 5 5.41 -2.35 12.81
CA THR A 5 4.84 -1.14 12.22
C THR A 5 4.59 -1.33 10.73
N VAL A 6 3.34 -1.11 10.29
CA VAL A 6 2.92 -1.35 8.90
C VAL A 6 2.15 -0.15 8.34
N THR A 7 2.65 0.44 7.25
CA THR A 7 1.87 1.43 6.48
C THR A 7 1.10 0.72 5.37
N VAL A 8 -0.21 0.97 5.31
CA VAL A 8 -1.12 0.39 4.31
C VAL A 8 -1.48 1.48 3.30
N GLY A 9 -1.10 1.26 2.03
CA GLY A 9 -1.55 2.09 0.92
C GLY A 9 -3.03 1.86 0.64
N VAL A 10 -3.85 2.90 0.71
CA VAL A 10 -5.30 2.85 0.53
C VAL A 10 -5.74 3.75 -0.63
N ASP A 11 -6.68 3.25 -1.43
CA ASP A 11 -7.27 4.00 -2.53
C ASP A 11 -8.74 3.60 -2.71
N GLY A 12 -9.50 4.37 -3.50
CA GLY A 12 -10.90 4.14 -3.81
C GLY A 12 -11.80 5.28 -3.38
N SER A 13 -12.90 5.47 -4.12
CA SER A 13 -13.85 6.57 -3.92
C SER A 13 -14.50 6.56 -2.53
N VAL A 14 -14.81 5.39 -1.97
CA VAL A 14 -15.42 5.29 -0.64
C VAL A 14 -14.46 5.82 0.41
N TYR A 15 -13.18 5.44 0.36
CA TYR A 15 -12.19 5.93 1.31
C TYR A 15 -11.92 7.42 1.14
N ARG A 16 -11.85 7.91 -0.11
CA ARG A 16 -11.57 9.32 -0.42
C ARG A 16 -12.74 10.26 -0.09
N PHE A 17 -13.98 9.84 -0.27
CA PHE A 17 -15.13 10.75 -0.27
C PHE A 17 -16.16 10.50 0.84
N HIS A 18 -16.15 9.34 1.49
CA HIS A 18 -17.11 9.05 2.53
C HIS A 18 -16.64 9.57 3.90
N PRO A 19 -17.38 10.50 4.55
CA PRO A 19 -16.89 11.27 5.70
C PRO A 19 -16.60 10.43 6.96
N LYS A 20 -17.13 9.21 7.03
CA LYS A 20 -16.97 8.31 8.19
C LYS A 20 -16.08 7.10 7.93
N PHE A 21 -15.71 6.85 6.67
CA PHE A 21 -15.16 5.54 6.31
C PHE A 21 -13.75 5.33 6.86
N HIS A 22 -12.93 6.38 6.87
CA HIS A 22 -11.61 6.35 7.51
C HIS A 22 -11.70 5.89 8.98
N ASN A 23 -12.54 6.53 9.79
CA ASN A 23 -12.67 6.22 11.21
C ASN A 23 -13.18 4.79 11.44
N LEU A 24 -14.18 4.35 10.67
CA LEU A 24 -14.71 2.99 10.74
C LEU A 24 -13.64 1.95 10.40
N MET A 25 -12.82 2.21 9.38
CA MET A 25 -11.74 1.32 8.98
C MET A 25 -10.67 1.23 10.08
N VAL A 26 -10.23 2.37 10.62
CA VAL A 26 -9.25 2.42 11.72
C VAL A 26 -9.76 1.67 12.96
N GLU A 27 -11.03 1.87 13.34
CA GLU A 27 -11.65 1.18 14.47
C GLU A 27 -11.64 -0.34 14.28
N LYS A 28 -12.05 -0.82 13.10
CA LYS A 28 -12.12 -2.25 12.82
C LYS A 28 -10.76 -2.90 12.68
N ILE A 29 -9.80 -2.24 12.06
CA ILE A 29 -8.42 -2.75 12.01
C ILE A 29 -7.86 -2.86 13.44
N SER A 30 -8.06 -1.84 14.29
CA SER A 30 -7.59 -1.87 15.68
C SER A 30 -8.17 -3.02 16.51
N GLN A 31 -9.40 -3.47 16.20
CA GLN A 31 -10.03 -4.62 16.86
C GLN A 31 -9.47 -5.97 16.39
N LEU A 32 -8.84 -6.03 15.21
CA LEU A 32 -8.41 -7.26 14.56
C LEU A 32 -6.89 -7.48 14.59
N ILE A 33 -6.10 -6.42 14.78
CA ILE A 33 -4.64 -6.52 14.84
C ILE A 33 -4.17 -7.25 16.10
N LYS A 34 -3.03 -7.94 15.99
CA LYS A 34 -2.37 -8.55 17.14
C LYS A 34 -1.80 -7.45 18.06
N PRO A 35 -1.69 -7.71 19.38
CA PRO A 35 -0.97 -6.83 20.29
C PRO A 35 0.47 -6.60 19.80
N GLY A 36 0.96 -5.36 19.93
CA GLY A 36 2.33 -4.98 19.57
C GLY A 36 2.52 -4.60 18.10
N ILE A 37 1.48 -4.66 17.27
CA ILE A 37 1.52 -4.16 15.89
C ILE A 37 0.85 -2.78 15.83
N THR A 38 1.51 -1.82 15.22
CA THR A 38 0.95 -0.51 14.86
C THR A 38 0.76 -0.42 13.35
N PHE A 39 -0.23 0.37 12.92
CA PHE A 39 -0.49 0.58 11.50
C PHE A 39 -0.77 2.04 11.19
N ASP A 40 -0.55 2.41 9.93
CA ASP A 40 -0.94 3.70 9.37
C ASP A 40 -1.63 3.50 8.02
N LEU A 41 -2.58 4.38 7.68
CA LEU A 41 -3.31 4.35 6.41
C LEU A 41 -2.90 5.53 5.55
N MET A 42 -2.21 5.26 4.44
CA MET A 42 -1.69 6.28 3.54
C MET A 42 -2.45 6.27 2.21
N LEU A 43 -3.00 7.42 1.81
CA LEU A 43 -3.65 7.57 0.51
C LEU A 43 -2.65 7.31 -0.63
N SER A 44 -2.94 6.32 -1.46
CA SER A 44 -2.22 6.05 -2.69
C SER A 44 -2.84 6.86 -3.83
N GLU A 45 -2.10 7.83 -4.35
CA GLU A 45 -2.61 8.78 -5.36
C GLU A 45 -2.87 8.12 -6.71
N ASP A 46 -1.89 7.34 -7.21
CA ASP A 46 -1.90 6.68 -8.52
C ASP A 46 -1.10 5.37 -8.47
N GLY A 47 -1.70 4.35 -7.83
CA GLY A 47 -1.09 3.02 -7.74
C GLY A 47 -1.05 2.30 -9.09
N SER A 48 -2.05 2.49 -9.96
CA SER A 48 -2.15 1.80 -11.24
C SER A 48 -1.22 2.36 -12.30
N GLY A 49 -1.05 3.68 -12.39
CA GLY A 49 -0.14 4.34 -13.32
C GLY A 49 1.31 4.27 -12.85
N ARG A 50 1.64 4.98 -11.76
CA ARG A 50 3.02 5.05 -11.25
C ARG A 50 3.55 3.70 -10.80
N GLY A 51 2.73 2.88 -10.15
CA GLY A 51 3.12 1.54 -9.72
C GLY A 51 3.47 0.64 -10.90
N ALA A 52 2.63 0.61 -11.94
CA ALA A 52 2.91 -0.19 -13.15
C ALA A 52 4.16 0.30 -13.88
N ALA A 53 4.34 1.62 -14.00
CA ALA A 53 5.53 2.20 -14.61
C ALA A 53 6.81 1.82 -13.85
N LEU A 54 6.78 1.86 -12.51
CA LEU A 54 7.91 1.45 -11.67
C LEU A 54 8.26 -0.03 -11.87
N VAL A 55 7.26 -0.92 -11.85
CA VAL A 55 7.46 -2.36 -12.07
C VAL A 55 8.05 -2.61 -13.45
N ALA A 56 7.53 -1.96 -14.50
CA ALA A 56 8.07 -2.05 -15.85
C ALA A 56 9.53 -1.58 -15.92
N ALA A 57 9.87 -0.45 -15.29
CA ALA A 57 11.23 0.06 -15.25
C ALA A 57 12.21 -0.91 -14.57
N VAL A 58 11.80 -1.55 -13.47
CA VAL A 58 12.60 -2.57 -12.78
C VAL A 58 12.80 -3.80 -13.68
N ALA A 59 11.73 -4.32 -14.30
CA ALA A 59 11.83 -5.46 -15.21
C ALA A 59 12.75 -5.18 -16.40
N CYS A 60 12.59 -4.03 -17.08
CA CYS A 60 13.47 -3.63 -18.17
C CYS A 60 14.93 -3.50 -17.73
N ARG A 61 15.20 -3.03 -16.51
CA ARG A 61 16.56 -2.96 -15.97
C ARG A 61 17.15 -4.35 -15.78
N GLU A 62 16.40 -5.28 -15.18
CA GLU A 62 16.84 -6.67 -14.99
C GLU A 62 17.13 -7.36 -16.33
N ASP A 63 16.29 -7.16 -17.36
CA ASP A 63 16.51 -7.69 -18.70
C ASP A 63 17.82 -7.18 -19.33
N ILE A 64 18.10 -5.87 -19.19
CA ILE A 64 19.35 -5.26 -19.68
C ILE A 64 20.57 -5.83 -18.95
N LEU A 65 20.47 -6.05 -17.63
CA LEU A 65 21.58 -6.59 -16.83
C LEU A 65 21.81 -8.08 -17.13
N ASN A 66 20.75 -8.85 -17.33
CA ASN A 66 20.82 -10.29 -17.61
C ASN A 66 21.19 -10.61 -19.07
N GLY A 67 20.87 -9.73 -20.02
CA GLY A 67 21.28 -9.84 -21.42
C GLY A 67 22.71 -9.37 -21.73
N LYS A 68 23.46 -8.88 -20.72
CA LYS A 68 24.90 -8.57 -20.82
C LYS A 68 25.81 -9.75 -20.42
N LYS A 69 25.25 -10.97 -20.31
CA LYS A 69 26.00 -12.23 -20.26
C LYS A 69 26.04 -12.89 -21.62
#